data_AF-A0A124IUT4-F1
#
_entry.id   AF-A0A124IUT4-F1
#
_cell.length_a   1.000
_cell.length_b   1.000
_cell.length_c   1.000
_cell.angle_alpha   90.00
_cell.angle_beta   90.00
_cell.angle_gamma   90.00
#
_symmetry.space_group_name_H-M   'P 1'
#
loop_
_entity.id
_entity.type
_entity.pdbx_description
1 polymer ?
#
loop_
_entity_poly.entity_id
_entity_poly.type
_entity_poly.pdbx_seq_one_letter_code
_entity_poly.pdbx_strand_id
1 'polypeptide(L)'
;MIGIKILKPRTGLIPTSQRRITIALGLALAIALKRIGDFEIIEARAWKGAPDTAYVNGEKVDIELGRHVDIDIINNIAREFRSKKWDGITVTLNGELGKAKLGIDIDMYANEYVPERAGIINEGLEVLAEPRGYIGDEVIDSFYKLFDVEYEKMRAVIEELIAEIHYVELKVATYTGVRTYPLWRVTARVNAIHNYSFAPENAIPLWYKPWIRQITRDLYRLPPPGLGKLVGLHGMRRIIKDVASGLRKYLERYYIVTLRPDENAIRLIPRASSPSTQNHRNAIAGLKNILTEAMREAASKGAQRIIQEKGYIDWQEYIETLEEELRQRLT
;
A
#
# COMPACT_ATOMS: atom_id res chain seq x y z
N MET A 1 -11.14 -1.52 -0.61
CA MET A 1 -10.39 -1.79 0.63
C MET A 1 -9.23 -0.81 0.81
N ILE A 2 -8.66 -0.70 2.01
CA ILE A 2 -7.32 -0.14 2.26
C ILE A 2 -6.42 -1.30 2.68
N GLY A 3 -5.27 -1.45 2.02
CA GLY A 3 -4.26 -2.44 2.40
C GLY A 3 -2.99 -1.77 2.90
N ILE A 4 -2.47 -2.22 4.05
CA ILE A 4 -1.20 -1.73 4.61
C ILE A 4 -0.20 -2.87 4.74
N LYS A 5 1.00 -2.66 4.20
CA LYS A 5 2.14 -3.58 4.33
C LYS A 5 3.23 -3.07 5.25
N ILE A 6 3.86 -4.00 5.96
CA ILE A 6 5.03 -3.74 6.80
C ILE A 6 6.33 -3.82 5.99
N LEU A 7 7.23 -2.88 6.25
CA LEU A 7 8.62 -2.93 5.81
C LEU A 7 9.44 -3.74 6.80
N LYS A 8 9.69 -5.01 6.48
CA LYS A 8 10.55 -5.88 7.31
C LYS A 8 12.02 -5.40 7.27
N PRO A 9 12.66 -5.15 8.43
CA PRO A 9 14.09 -4.92 8.50
C PRO A 9 14.87 -6.12 7.96
N ARG A 10 16.08 -5.87 7.45
CA ARG A 10 16.97 -6.94 6.97
C ARG A 10 17.29 -7.98 8.04
N THR A 11 17.34 -7.54 9.29
CA THR A 11 17.61 -8.37 10.46
C THR A 11 16.39 -9.19 10.92
N GLY A 12 15.29 -9.15 10.18
CA GLY A 12 14.03 -9.85 10.51
C GLY A 12 13.27 -9.23 11.68
N LEU A 13 11.94 -9.33 11.66
CA LEU A 13 11.09 -8.97 12.80
C LEU A 13 10.79 -10.23 13.62
N ILE A 14 10.86 -10.10 14.94
CA ILE A 14 10.30 -11.14 15.83
C ILE A 14 8.77 -11.13 15.68
N PRO A 15 8.09 -12.30 15.64
CA PRO A 15 6.65 -12.38 15.40
C PRO A 15 5.80 -11.48 16.32
N THR A 16 6.12 -11.40 17.61
CA THR A 16 5.42 -10.51 18.54
C THR A 16 5.54 -9.04 18.14
N SER A 17 6.71 -8.62 17.66
CA SER A 17 6.90 -7.25 17.18
C SER A 17 6.17 -6.98 15.87
N GLN A 18 6.13 -7.96 14.96
CA GLN A 18 5.31 -7.84 13.74
C GLN A 18 3.83 -7.65 14.08
N ARG A 19 3.30 -8.41 15.06
CA ARG A 19 1.91 -8.26 15.52
C ARG A 19 1.66 -6.90 16.14
N ARG A 20 2.57 -6.39 16.99
CA ARG A 20 2.46 -5.04 17.56
C ARG A 20 2.40 -3.96 16.49
N ILE A 21 3.25 -4.06 15.47
CA ILE A 21 3.24 -3.13 14.33
C ILE A 21 1.91 -3.24 13.57
N THR A 22 1.45 -4.46 13.32
CA THR A 22 0.18 -4.71 12.60
C THR A 22 -1.01 -4.09 13.34
N ILE A 23 -1.10 -4.33 14.66
CA ILE A 23 -2.15 -3.77 15.51
C ILE A 23 -2.08 -2.25 15.52
N ALA A 24 -0.87 -1.67 15.67
CA ALA A 24 -0.71 -0.24 15.64
C ALA A 24 -1.14 0.39 14.31
N LEU A 25 -0.87 -0.27 13.17
CA LEU A 25 -1.30 0.21 11.85
C LEU A 25 -2.82 0.15 11.67
N GLY A 26 -3.46 -0.93 12.10
CA GLY A 26 -4.92 -1.06 12.04
C GLY A 26 -5.63 -0.06 12.95
N LEU A 27 -5.13 0.12 14.18
CA LEU A 27 -5.67 1.12 15.12
C LEU A 27 -5.41 2.55 14.65
N ALA A 28 -4.27 2.84 14.02
CA ALA A 28 -4.01 4.15 13.41
C ALA A 28 -5.04 4.47 12.30
N LEU A 29 -5.43 3.48 11.50
CA LEU A 29 -6.51 3.64 10.51
C LEU A 29 -7.87 3.84 11.16
N ALA A 30 -8.19 3.08 12.21
CA ALA A 30 -9.43 3.24 12.96
C ALA A 30 -9.55 4.65 13.57
N ILE A 31 -8.46 5.17 14.14
CA ILE A 31 -8.38 6.53 14.69
C ILE A 31 -8.52 7.58 13.59
N ALA A 32 -7.87 7.41 12.44
CA ALA A 32 -8.01 8.32 11.32
C ALA A 32 -9.47 8.40 10.82
N LEU A 33 -10.15 7.26 10.72
CA LEU A 33 -11.57 7.20 10.37
C LEU A 33 -12.43 7.91 11.42
N LYS A 34 -12.23 7.63 12.72
CA LYS A 34 -12.94 8.28 13.83
C LYS A 34 -12.72 9.79 13.93
N ARG A 35 -11.54 10.29 13.52
CA ARG A 35 -11.24 11.74 13.60
C ARG A 35 -11.85 12.52 12.44
N ILE A 36 -11.90 11.91 11.25
CA ILE A 36 -12.34 12.59 10.03
C ILE A 36 -13.83 12.36 9.72
N GLY A 37 -14.36 11.22 10.16
CA GLY A 37 -15.77 10.86 10.11
C GLY A 37 -16.29 10.43 11.48
N ASP A 38 -17.59 10.24 11.58
CA ASP A 38 -18.28 9.97 12.85
C ASP A 38 -18.36 8.45 13.09
N PHE A 39 -17.19 7.79 13.16
CA PHE A 39 -17.09 6.34 13.34
C PHE A 39 -16.92 5.93 14.81
N GLU A 40 -17.66 4.90 15.19
CA GLU A 40 -17.56 4.24 16.50
C GLU A 40 -17.19 2.76 16.32
N ILE A 41 -16.43 2.20 17.29
CA ILE A 41 -16.21 0.75 17.36
C ILE A 41 -17.52 0.11 17.81
N ILE A 42 -18.05 -0.77 16.98
CA ILE A 42 -19.19 -1.62 17.33
C ILE A 42 -18.69 -2.85 18.09
N GLU A 43 -17.65 -3.48 17.57
CA GLU A 43 -16.99 -4.60 18.24
C GLU A 43 -15.58 -4.82 17.73
N ALA A 44 -14.79 -5.52 18.55
CA ALA A 44 -13.53 -6.09 18.12
C ALA A 44 -13.48 -7.57 18.52
N ARG A 45 -13.10 -8.43 17.56
CA ARG A 45 -13.10 -9.88 17.73
C ARG A 45 -11.82 -10.49 17.22
N ALA A 46 -11.18 -11.28 18.06
CA ALA A 46 -10.03 -12.09 17.66
C ALA A 46 -10.47 -13.46 17.14
N TRP A 47 -9.75 -14.00 16.17
CA TRP A 47 -10.16 -15.19 15.45
C TRP A 47 -8.99 -16.10 15.07
N LYS A 48 -9.34 -17.32 14.65
CA LYS A 48 -8.43 -18.34 14.11
C LYS A 48 -8.89 -18.76 12.72
N GLY A 49 -7.95 -19.05 11.83
CA GLY A 49 -8.22 -19.34 10.42
C GLY A 49 -8.39 -18.07 9.58
N ALA A 50 -9.62 -17.56 9.48
CA ALA A 50 -9.98 -16.43 8.63
C ALA A 50 -10.95 -15.46 9.34
N PRO A 51 -11.05 -14.18 8.90
CA PRO A 51 -11.90 -13.16 9.52
C PRO A 51 -13.37 -13.56 9.67
N ASP A 52 -13.95 -14.27 8.69
CA ASP A 52 -15.36 -14.70 8.73
C ASP A 52 -15.71 -15.55 9.96
N THR A 53 -14.73 -16.23 10.56
CA THR A 53 -14.96 -17.05 11.76
C THR A 53 -15.12 -16.21 13.03
N ALA A 54 -14.78 -14.91 12.98
CA ALA A 54 -14.88 -13.99 14.12
C ALA A 54 -16.29 -13.92 14.68
N TYR A 55 -17.31 -13.89 13.82
CA TYR A 55 -18.71 -13.78 14.24
C TYR A 55 -19.28 -15.09 14.82
N VAL A 56 -18.66 -16.24 14.49
CA VAL A 56 -19.14 -17.56 14.93
C VAL A 56 -18.45 -18.00 16.22
N ASN A 57 -17.12 -17.97 16.23
CA ASN A 57 -16.30 -18.51 17.32
C ASN A 57 -15.20 -17.53 17.77
N GLY A 58 -15.28 -16.27 17.33
CA GLY A 58 -14.31 -15.26 17.71
C GLY A 58 -14.44 -14.84 19.17
N GLU A 59 -13.31 -14.47 19.75
CA GLU A 59 -13.23 -13.99 21.13
C GLU A 59 -13.33 -12.46 21.14
N LYS A 60 -14.24 -11.92 21.95
CA LYS A 60 -14.38 -10.46 22.08
C LYS A 60 -13.12 -9.87 22.70
N VAL A 61 -12.65 -8.76 22.14
CA VAL A 61 -11.53 -7.98 22.64
C VAL A 61 -12.03 -6.58 22.93
N ASP A 62 -11.76 -6.06 24.13
CA ASP A 62 -12.15 -4.70 24.48
C ASP A 62 -11.11 -3.71 23.94
N ILE A 63 -11.55 -2.79 23.09
CA ILE A 63 -10.73 -1.74 22.50
C ILE A 63 -11.47 -0.42 22.62
N GLU A 64 -10.89 0.53 23.34
CA GLU A 64 -11.36 1.91 23.39
C GLU A 64 -10.41 2.80 22.58
N LEU A 65 -10.95 3.48 21.56
CA LEU A 65 -10.16 4.44 20.79
C LEU A 65 -10.11 5.76 21.52
N GLY A 66 -8.94 6.05 22.11
CA GLY A 66 -8.59 7.37 22.60
C GLY A 66 -8.32 8.36 21.47
N ARG A 67 -7.67 9.48 21.81
CA ARG A 67 -7.20 10.43 20.80
C ARG A 67 -6.18 9.75 19.90
N HIS A 68 -5.09 9.23 20.46
CA HIS A 68 -4.00 8.57 19.74
C HIS A 68 -3.96 7.07 19.98
N VAL A 69 -3.19 6.35 19.18
CA VAL A 69 -2.99 4.90 19.37
C VAL A 69 -2.35 4.64 20.74
N ASP A 70 -3.01 3.81 21.55
CA ASP A 70 -2.53 3.43 22.88
C ASP A 70 -1.57 2.22 22.81
N ILE A 71 -0.35 2.43 23.30
CA ILE A 71 0.71 1.42 23.33
C ILE A 71 0.37 0.24 24.24
N ASP A 72 -0.38 0.46 25.32
CA ASP A 72 -0.75 -0.58 26.27
C ASP A 72 -1.82 -1.50 25.68
N ILE A 73 -2.79 -0.95 24.95
CA ILE A 73 -3.74 -1.73 24.14
C ILE A 73 -2.99 -2.61 23.13
N ILE A 74 -2.04 -2.04 22.37
CA ILE A 74 -1.22 -2.79 21.41
C ILE A 74 -0.47 -3.95 22.10
N ASN A 75 0.16 -3.68 23.25
CA ASN A 75 0.95 -4.67 23.98
C ASN A 75 0.09 -5.81 24.49
N ASN A 76 -1.09 -5.49 25.02
CA ASN A 76 -2.05 -6.47 25.54
C ASN A 76 -2.52 -7.39 24.42
N ILE A 77 -3.03 -6.82 23.32
CA ILE A 77 -3.53 -7.62 22.17
C ILE A 77 -2.39 -8.47 21.60
N ALA A 78 -1.21 -7.90 21.36
CA ALA A 78 -0.09 -8.65 20.76
C ALA A 78 0.41 -9.81 21.64
N ARG A 79 0.31 -9.68 22.97
CA ARG A 79 0.62 -10.76 23.91
C ARG A 79 -0.41 -11.88 23.79
N GLU A 80 -1.69 -11.54 23.64
CA GLU A 80 -2.77 -12.52 23.51
C GLU A 80 -2.71 -13.32 22.21
N PHE A 81 -2.30 -12.72 21.09
CA PHE A 81 -2.01 -13.45 19.85
C PHE A 81 -1.05 -14.64 20.09
N ARG A 82 -0.10 -14.51 21.02
CA ARG A 82 0.85 -15.60 21.33
C ARG A 82 0.24 -16.64 22.25
N SER A 83 -0.39 -16.24 23.35
CA SER A 83 -0.93 -17.17 24.34
C SER A 83 -2.13 -17.95 23.79
N LYS A 84 -3.04 -17.26 23.08
CA LYS A 84 -4.28 -17.82 22.57
C LYS A 84 -4.17 -18.35 21.13
N LYS A 85 -3.03 -18.09 20.47
CA LYS A 85 -2.72 -18.50 19.09
C LYS A 85 -3.76 -17.96 18.09
N TRP A 86 -4.10 -16.69 18.19
CA TRP A 86 -4.99 -16.03 17.22
C TRP A 86 -4.26 -15.79 15.90
N ASP A 87 -4.99 -15.92 14.80
CA ASP A 87 -4.50 -15.66 13.44
C ASP A 87 -4.80 -14.21 13.01
N GLY A 88 -5.72 -13.53 13.68
CA GLY A 88 -6.00 -12.12 13.47
C GLY A 88 -7.01 -11.56 14.47
N ILE A 89 -7.26 -10.26 14.34
CA ILE A 89 -8.33 -9.53 15.02
C ILE A 89 -9.01 -8.63 14.00
N THR A 90 -10.34 -8.57 14.05
CA THR A 90 -11.15 -7.65 13.25
C THR A 90 -11.73 -6.60 14.18
N VAL A 91 -11.56 -5.32 13.82
CA VAL A 91 -12.23 -4.19 14.46
C VAL A 91 -13.31 -3.70 13.50
N THR A 92 -14.57 -3.84 13.89
CA THR A 92 -15.72 -3.36 13.12
C THR A 92 -16.11 -1.98 13.61
N LEU A 93 -16.06 -1.03 12.69
CA LEU A 93 -16.53 0.34 12.86
C LEU A 93 -17.87 0.53 12.16
N ASN A 94 -18.70 1.42 12.67
CA ASN A 94 -19.87 1.91 11.95
C ASN A 94 -19.95 3.43 12.11
N GLY A 95 -20.35 4.13 11.05
CA GLY A 95 -20.41 5.58 11.07
C GLY A 95 -20.58 6.20 9.70
N GLU A 96 -20.22 7.46 9.60
CA GLU A 96 -20.37 8.25 8.38
C GLU A 96 -19.05 8.89 7.96
N LEU A 97 -18.77 8.86 6.65
CA LEU A 97 -17.68 9.62 6.03
C LEU A 97 -18.26 10.55 4.97
N GLY A 98 -18.47 11.83 5.34
CA GLY A 98 -19.20 12.75 4.48
C GLY A 98 -20.66 12.30 4.38
N LYS A 99 -21.14 12.01 3.17
CA LYS A 99 -22.51 11.49 2.94
C LYS A 99 -22.57 9.96 2.95
N ALA A 100 -21.43 9.28 2.99
CA ALA A 100 -21.37 7.81 2.96
C ALA A 100 -21.65 7.23 4.35
N LYS A 101 -22.67 6.37 4.45
CA LYS A 101 -22.94 5.57 5.64
C LYS A 101 -22.24 4.24 5.49
N LEU A 102 -21.33 3.92 6.40
CA LEU A 102 -20.35 2.84 6.23
C LEU A 102 -20.20 2.01 7.50
N GLY A 103 -20.30 0.69 7.35
CA GLY A 103 -19.60 -0.28 8.20
C GLY A 103 -18.19 -0.50 7.65
N ILE A 104 -17.18 -0.57 8.52
CA ILE A 104 -15.79 -0.83 8.10
C ILE A 104 -15.21 -1.92 8.97
N ASP A 105 -14.82 -3.04 8.36
CA ASP A 105 -14.09 -4.11 9.04
C ASP A 105 -12.59 -3.90 8.81
N ILE A 106 -11.82 -3.75 9.89
CA ILE A 106 -10.36 -3.62 9.84
C ILE A 106 -9.74 -4.89 10.39
N ASP A 107 -9.25 -5.74 9.49
CA ASP A 107 -8.52 -6.95 9.80
C ASP A 107 -7.04 -6.66 10.04
N MET A 108 -6.56 -7.15 11.18
CA MET A 108 -5.16 -7.08 11.59
C MET A 108 -4.62 -8.51 11.73
N TYR A 109 -3.80 -8.93 10.77
CA TYR A 109 -3.35 -10.31 10.65
C TYR A 109 -2.11 -10.59 11.51
N ALA A 110 -2.06 -11.78 12.13
CA ALA A 110 -0.89 -12.22 12.91
C ALA A 110 0.37 -12.36 12.06
N ASN A 111 0.19 -12.59 10.76
CA ASN A 111 1.22 -12.84 9.76
C ASN A 111 0.69 -12.44 8.37
N GLU A 112 1.56 -11.87 7.53
CA GLU A 112 1.21 -11.43 6.18
C GLU A 112 0.63 -12.55 5.28
N TYR A 113 0.96 -13.81 5.54
CA TYR A 113 0.50 -14.93 4.72
C TYR A 113 -0.89 -15.44 5.08
N VAL A 114 -1.48 -15.00 6.22
CA VAL A 114 -2.84 -15.41 6.61
C VAL A 114 -3.87 -15.08 5.53
N PRO A 115 -3.99 -13.82 5.05
CA PRO A 115 -5.00 -13.49 4.04
C PRO A 115 -4.72 -14.14 2.67
N GLU A 116 -3.44 -14.36 2.33
CA GLU A 116 -3.06 -15.06 1.10
C GLU A 116 -3.46 -16.54 1.15
N ARG A 117 -3.18 -17.23 2.26
CA ARG A 117 -3.55 -18.64 2.46
C ARG A 117 -5.05 -18.86 2.58
N ALA A 118 -5.77 -17.86 3.09
CA ALA A 118 -7.23 -17.85 3.15
C ALA A 118 -7.88 -17.51 1.79
N GLY A 119 -7.09 -17.18 0.76
CA GLY A 119 -7.60 -16.84 -0.58
C GLY A 119 -8.29 -15.49 -0.66
N ILE A 120 -8.09 -14.61 0.32
CA ILE A 120 -8.72 -13.28 0.39
C ILE A 120 -8.05 -12.32 -0.60
N ILE A 121 -6.72 -12.39 -0.70
CA ILE A 121 -5.90 -11.56 -1.59
C ILE A 121 -4.78 -12.39 -2.22
N ASN A 122 -4.22 -11.91 -3.33
CA ASN A 122 -3.18 -12.61 -4.08
C ASN A 122 -1.74 -12.26 -3.69
N GLU A 123 -1.54 -11.48 -2.63
CA GLU A 123 -0.22 -11.11 -2.12
C GLU A 123 -0.33 -10.86 -0.61
N GLY A 124 0.53 -11.48 0.22
CA GLY A 124 0.42 -11.35 1.68
C GLY A 124 0.37 -9.91 2.21
N LEU A 125 -0.36 -9.65 3.29
CA LEU A 125 -0.68 -8.31 3.80
C LEU A 125 -0.90 -8.34 5.32
N GLU A 126 -0.56 -7.27 6.04
CA GLU A 126 -0.74 -7.22 7.48
C GLU A 126 -2.04 -6.56 7.94
N VAL A 127 -2.53 -5.53 7.24
CA VAL A 127 -3.81 -4.90 7.55
C VAL A 127 -4.65 -4.78 6.29
N LEU A 128 -5.91 -5.20 6.36
CA LEU A 128 -6.93 -5.01 5.33
C LEU A 128 -8.16 -4.34 5.95
N ALA A 129 -8.60 -3.22 5.37
CA ALA A 129 -9.83 -2.57 5.77
C ALA A 129 -10.86 -2.59 4.65
N GLU A 130 -12.07 -3.04 4.97
CA GLU A 130 -13.14 -3.27 4.02
C GLU A 130 -14.35 -2.40 4.36
N PRO A 131 -14.69 -1.41 3.53
CA PRO A 131 -15.89 -0.62 3.73
C PRO A 131 -17.09 -1.34 3.09
N ARG A 132 -18.24 -1.28 3.75
CA ARG A 132 -19.53 -1.77 3.28
C ARG A 132 -20.58 -0.72 3.62
N GLY A 133 -21.26 -0.20 2.63
CA GLY A 133 -22.22 0.86 2.90
C GLY A 133 -22.81 1.46 1.64
N TYR A 134 -23.32 2.68 1.76
CA TYR A 134 -24.05 3.33 0.69
C TYR A 134 -23.97 4.86 0.75
N ILE A 135 -24.18 5.49 -0.42
CA ILE A 135 -24.53 6.91 -0.58
C ILE A 135 -25.84 6.95 -1.36
N GLY A 136 -26.95 7.33 -0.70
CA GLY A 136 -28.28 7.16 -1.30
C GLY A 136 -28.52 5.69 -1.66
N ASP A 137 -28.77 5.41 -2.94
CA ASP A 137 -28.98 4.04 -3.45
C ASP A 137 -27.69 3.40 -4.00
N GLU A 138 -26.57 4.12 -4.04
CA GLU A 138 -25.30 3.61 -4.58
C GLU A 138 -24.51 2.84 -3.51
N VAL A 139 -24.17 1.59 -3.81
CA VAL A 139 -23.37 0.74 -2.91
C VAL A 139 -21.89 1.14 -2.95
N ILE A 140 -21.34 1.36 -1.76
CA ILE A 140 -19.91 1.57 -1.53
C ILE A 140 -19.29 0.29 -1.00
N ASP A 141 -18.41 -0.30 -1.81
CA ASP A 141 -17.70 -1.55 -1.52
C ASP A 141 -16.16 -1.38 -1.42
N SER A 142 -15.66 -0.15 -1.65
CA SER A 142 -14.22 0.08 -1.65
C SER A 142 -13.85 1.55 -1.40
N PHE A 143 -12.79 1.74 -0.60
CA PHE A 143 -12.14 3.04 -0.46
C PHE A 143 -11.63 3.63 -1.77
N TYR A 144 -11.39 2.80 -2.79
CA TYR A 144 -11.10 3.25 -4.14
C TYR A 144 -12.27 4.07 -4.71
N LYS A 145 -13.50 3.54 -4.63
CA LYS A 145 -14.71 4.28 -5.06
C LYS A 145 -14.98 5.51 -4.19
N LEU A 146 -14.66 5.47 -2.90
CA LEU A 146 -14.82 6.63 -2.01
C LEU A 146 -14.01 7.86 -2.46
N PHE A 147 -12.89 7.69 -3.18
CA PHE A 147 -12.18 8.82 -3.78
C PHE A 147 -13.01 9.54 -4.86
N ASP A 148 -13.93 8.85 -5.53
CA ASP A 148 -14.77 9.42 -6.59
C ASP A 148 -15.93 10.25 -6.03
N VAL A 149 -16.48 9.81 -4.89
CA VAL A 149 -17.71 10.37 -4.31
C VAL A 149 -17.47 11.26 -3.09
N GLU A 150 -16.42 11.00 -2.31
CA GLU A 150 -16.08 11.68 -1.05
C GLU A 150 -14.60 12.08 -1.01
N TYR A 151 -14.12 12.67 -2.11
CA TYR A 151 -12.70 12.97 -2.34
C TYR A 151 -12.00 13.68 -1.17
N GLU A 152 -12.53 14.81 -0.71
CA GLU A 152 -11.88 15.62 0.34
C GLU A 152 -11.86 14.89 1.70
N LYS A 153 -12.92 14.15 2.01
CA LYS A 153 -12.99 13.33 3.23
C LYS A 153 -12.00 12.17 3.17
N MET A 154 -11.92 11.48 2.03
CA MET A 154 -10.94 10.42 1.82
C MET A 154 -9.51 10.94 1.90
N ARG A 155 -9.22 12.07 1.25
CA ARG A 155 -7.93 12.74 1.35
C ARG A 155 -7.58 13.01 2.82
N ALA A 156 -8.50 13.60 3.58
CA ALA A 156 -8.29 13.89 5.00
C ALA A 156 -8.05 12.62 5.84
N VAL A 157 -8.77 11.51 5.59
CA VAL A 157 -8.49 10.21 6.24
C VAL A 157 -7.06 9.74 5.98
N ILE A 158 -6.58 9.87 4.74
CA ILE A 158 -5.20 9.46 4.41
C ILE A 158 -4.17 10.41 5.03
N GLU A 159 -4.42 11.71 5.04
CA GLU A 159 -3.54 12.68 5.70
C GLU A 159 -3.44 12.39 7.21
N GLU A 160 -4.57 12.09 7.85
CA GLU A 160 -4.67 11.75 9.28
C GLU A 160 -4.02 10.41 9.62
N LEU A 161 -4.23 9.37 8.80
CA LEU A 161 -3.56 8.08 8.95
C LEU A 161 -2.05 8.25 8.89
N ILE A 162 -1.54 9.01 7.91
CA ILE A 162 -0.12 9.24 7.78
C ILE A 162 0.40 10.05 8.97
N ALA A 163 -0.33 11.05 9.47
CA ALA A 163 0.05 11.80 10.67
C ALA A 163 0.17 10.87 11.89
N GLU A 164 -0.82 10.00 12.12
CA GLU A 164 -0.80 9.05 13.24
C GLU A 164 0.34 8.03 13.11
N ILE A 165 0.62 7.53 11.89
CA ILE A 165 1.78 6.67 11.60
C ILE A 165 3.12 7.38 11.90
N HIS A 166 3.19 8.71 11.80
CA HIS A 166 4.39 9.45 12.19
C HIS A 166 4.49 9.68 13.69
N TYR A 167 3.35 9.79 14.37
CA TYR A 167 3.26 10.04 15.80
C TYR A 167 3.60 8.80 16.64
N VAL A 168 3.14 7.62 16.21
CA VAL A 168 3.27 6.39 17.00
C VAL A 168 4.69 5.83 16.95
N GLU A 169 5.26 5.55 18.13
CA GLU A 169 6.53 4.85 18.27
C GLU A 169 6.38 3.51 19.02
N LEU A 170 7.09 2.49 18.54
CA LEU A 170 7.06 1.14 19.11
C LEU A 170 8.45 0.62 19.41
N LYS A 171 8.62 -0.06 20.55
CA LYS A 171 9.78 -0.93 20.77
C LYS A 171 9.66 -2.16 19.88
N VAL A 172 10.46 -2.25 18.83
CA VAL A 172 10.49 -3.36 17.88
C VAL A 172 11.71 -4.23 18.14
N ALA A 173 11.47 -5.52 18.32
CA ALA A 173 12.51 -6.52 18.45
C ALA A 173 12.80 -7.17 17.09
N THR A 174 14.09 -7.25 16.79
CA THR A 174 14.66 -7.93 15.61
C THR A 174 15.58 -9.06 16.10
N TYR A 175 16.07 -9.91 15.19
CA TYR A 175 17.03 -10.96 15.57
C TYR A 175 18.39 -10.41 16.05
N THR A 176 18.62 -9.10 15.93
CA THR A 176 19.85 -8.42 16.37
C THR A 176 19.63 -7.49 17.57
N GLY A 177 18.44 -7.50 18.18
CA GLY A 177 18.12 -6.69 19.36
C GLY A 177 16.87 -5.84 19.23
N VAL A 178 16.58 -5.07 20.29
CA VAL A 178 15.38 -4.24 20.42
C VAL A 178 15.74 -2.78 20.17
N ARG A 179 14.93 -2.09 19.37
CA ARG A 179 15.06 -0.63 19.15
C ARG A 179 13.67 -0.01 19.09
N THR A 180 13.57 1.26 19.48
CA THR A 180 12.35 2.03 19.23
C THR A 180 12.33 2.46 17.76
N TYR A 181 11.22 2.17 17.07
CA TYR A 181 10.97 2.63 15.71
C TYR A 181 9.67 3.44 15.70
N PRO A 182 9.67 4.65 15.11
CA PRO A 182 8.43 5.26 14.70
C PRO A 182 7.76 4.39 13.63
N LEU A 183 6.43 4.34 13.65
CA LEU A 183 5.64 3.40 12.86
C LEU A 183 5.87 3.60 11.36
N TRP A 184 6.05 4.85 10.92
CA TRP A 184 6.39 5.18 9.52
C TRP A 184 7.66 4.47 9.01
N ARG A 185 8.65 4.16 9.88
CA ARG A 185 9.86 3.45 9.47
C ARG A 185 9.60 2.00 9.07
N VAL A 186 8.55 1.41 9.63
CA VAL A 186 8.15 0.03 9.40
C VAL A 186 6.90 -0.07 8.51
N THR A 187 6.40 1.03 7.95
CA THR A 187 5.31 1.03 6.96
C THR A 187 5.88 1.03 5.53
N ALA A 188 5.67 -0.06 4.78
CA ALA A 188 6.17 -0.20 3.41
C ALA A 188 5.26 0.46 2.38
N ARG A 189 3.96 0.14 2.42
CA ARG A 189 2.98 0.72 1.50
C ARG A 189 1.59 0.79 2.10
N VAL A 190 0.85 1.80 1.69
CA VAL A 190 -0.60 1.95 1.91
C VAL A 190 -1.24 2.08 0.54
N ASN A 191 -2.25 1.27 0.24
CA ASN A 191 -2.97 1.31 -1.03
C ASN A 191 -4.47 1.36 -0.79
N ALA A 192 -5.20 2.16 -1.58
CA ALA A 192 -6.64 1.97 -1.74
C ALA A 192 -6.87 0.99 -2.89
N ILE A 193 -7.50 -0.14 -2.58
CA ILE A 193 -7.61 -1.32 -3.45
C ILE A 193 -9.05 -1.50 -3.90
N HIS A 194 -9.22 -1.84 -5.16
CA HIS A 194 -10.47 -2.28 -5.76
C HIS A 194 -10.37 -3.78 -6.13
N ASN A 195 -11.47 -4.52 -5.96
CA ASN A 195 -11.59 -5.94 -6.30
C ASN A 195 -10.45 -6.83 -5.77
N TYR A 196 -10.00 -6.60 -4.52
CA TYR A 196 -8.96 -7.41 -3.86
C TYR A 196 -7.63 -7.54 -4.63
N SER A 197 -7.37 -6.62 -5.57
CA SER A 197 -6.29 -6.74 -6.54
C SER A 197 -5.23 -5.65 -6.35
N PHE A 198 -3.99 -6.06 -6.08
CA PHE A 198 -2.80 -5.19 -6.11
C PHE A 198 -2.24 -4.93 -7.51
N ALA A 199 -2.99 -5.24 -8.57
CA ALA A 199 -2.65 -4.76 -9.91
C ALA A 199 -2.62 -3.23 -9.92
N PRO A 200 -1.63 -2.57 -10.54
CA PRO A 200 -1.49 -1.13 -10.48
C PRO A 200 -2.73 -0.35 -10.94
N GLU A 201 -3.54 -0.91 -11.83
CA GLU A 201 -4.80 -0.33 -12.32
C GLU A 201 -5.91 -0.27 -11.25
N ASN A 202 -5.88 -1.23 -10.32
CA ASN A 202 -6.90 -1.44 -9.28
C ASN A 202 -6.41 -1.01 -7.89
N ALA A 203 -5.21 -0.44 -7.78
CA ALA A 203 -4.59 -0.11 -6.51
C ALA A 203 -3.97 1.29 -6.56
N ILE A 204 -4.68 2.27 -6.00
CA ILE A 204 -4.14 3.63 -5.83
C ILE A 204 -3.03 3.56 -4.78
N PRO A 205 -1.78 3.92 -5.13
CA PRO A 205 -0.74 4.07 -4.14
C PRO A 205 -1.03 5.31 -3.31
N LEU A 206 -1.07 5.17 -1.98
CA LEU A 206 -1.27 6.29 -1.06
C LEU A 206 0.03 6.66 -0.35
N TRP A 207 0.85 5.66 -0.05
CA TRP A 207 2.17 5.83 0.57
C TRP A 207 3.11 4.74 0.09
N TYR A 208 4.36 5.07 -0.25
CA TYR A 208 5.41 4.12 -0.56
C TYR A 208 6.73 4.41 0.14
N LYS A 209 7.33 3.35 0.70
CA LYS A 209 8.65 3.35 1.34
C LYS A 209 9.33 1.97 1.25
N PRO A 210 10.63 1.91 0.89
CA PRO A 210 11.35 2.89 0.09
C PRO A 210 10.63 3.13 -1.24
N TRP A 211 10.40 4.39 -1.63
CA TRP A 211 9.47 4.66 -2.73
C TRP A 211 9.91 4.09 -4.07
N ILE A 212 11.20 4.22 -4.44
CA ILE A 212 11.77 3.62 -5.65
C ILE A 212 11.53 2.11 -5.68
N ARG A 213 11.70 1.43 -4.54
CA ARG A 213 11.53 -0.02 -4.46
C ARG A 213 10.07 -0.42 -4.70
N GLN A 214 9.13 0.28 -4.10
CA GLN A 214 7.71 -0.07 -4.23
C GLN A 214 7.19 0.26 -5.63
N ILE A 215 7.48 1.46 -6.14
CA ILE A 215 7.00 1.86 -7.46
C ILE A 215 7.61 0.98 -8.57
N THR A 216 8.87 0.56 -8.43
CA THR A 216 9.48 -0.40 -9.36
C THR A 216 8.67 -1.69 -9.46
N ARG A 217 8.13 -2.21 -8.34
CA ARG A 217 7.34 -3.44 -8.34
C ARG A 217 6.06 -3.28 -9.14
N ASP A 218 5.41 -2.13 -9.04
CA ASP A 218 4.19 -1.84 -9.79
C ASP A 218 4.50 -1.65 -11.26
N LEU A 219 5.51 -0.82 -11.58
CA LEU A 219 5.92 -0.55 -12.96
C LEU A 219 6.42 -1.81 -13.66
N TYR A 220 7.04 -2.75 -12.95
CA TYR A 220 7.48 -4.03 -13.51
C TYR A 220 6.29 -4.92 -13.95
N ARG A 221 5.09 -4.72 -13.39
CA ARG A 221 3.88 -5.48 -13.72
C ARG A 221 3.11 -4.91 -14.92
N LEU A 222 3.42 -3.69 -15.37
CA LEU A 222 2.68 -3.01 -16.43
C LEU A 222 2.97 -3.51 -17.86
N PRO A 223 4.24 -3.75 -18.26
CA PRO A 223 4.56 -4.18 -19.61
C PRO A 223 4.05 -5.60 -19.89
N PRO A 224 3.85 -5.95 -21.17
CA PRO A 224 3.58 -7.33 -21.57
C PRO A 224 4.65 -8.31 -21.02
N PRO A 225 4.27 -9.54 -20.61
CA PRO A 225 5.17 -10.49 -19.93
C PRO A 225 6.49 -10.83 -20.65
N GLY A 226 6.59 -10.62 -21.97
CA GLY A 226 7.82 -10.81 -22.73
C GLY A 226 8.85 -9.69 -22.55
N LEU A 227 8.41 -8.43 -22.62
CA LEU A 227 9.31 -7.26 -22.58
C LEU A 227 9.91 -7.03 -21.20
N GLY A 228 9.11 -7.18 -20.14
CA GLY A 228 9.59 -7.00 -18.77
C GLY A 228 10.66 -8.02 -18.35
N LYS A 229 10.67 -9.23 -18.94
CA LYS A 229 11.65 -10.27 -18.61
C LYS A 229 13.08 -9.92 -19.02
N LEU A 230 13.27 -9.18 -20.12
CA LEU A 230 14.60 -8.78 -20.60
C LEU A 230 15.33 -7.87 -19.61
N VAL A 231 14.57 -6.95 -19.00
CA VAL A 231 15.09 -5.99 -18.02
C VAL A 231 15.26 -6.64 -16.65
N GLY A 232 14.31 -7.50 -16.26
CA GLY A 232 14.22 -8.05 -14.91
C GLY A 232 13.94 -6.99 -13.84
N LEU A 233 13.52 -7.44 -12.65
CA LEU A 233 13.19 -6.51 -11.56
C LEU A 233 14.42 -5.69 -11.08
N HIS A 234 15.62 -6.29 -11.19
CA HIS A 234 16.86 -5.62 -10.81
C HIS A 234 17.21 -4.48 -11.77
N GLY A 235 17.19 -4.74 -13.09
CA GLY A 235 17.42 -3.71 -14.10
C GLY A 235 16.38 -2.60 -14.02
N MET A 236 15.11 -2.97 -13.83
CA MET A 236 14.01 -2.00 -13.72
C MET A 236 14.23 -1.08 -12.52
N ARG A 237 14.68 -1.63 -11.39
CA ARG A 237 14.98 -0.82 -10.19
C ARG A 237 16.09 0.19 -10.44
N ARG A 238 17.12 -0.20 -11.18
CA ARG A 238 18.23 0.68 -11.53
C ARG A 238 17.74 1.81 -12.42
N ILE A 239 17.08 1.48 -13.52
CA ILE A 239 16.49 2.45 -14.45
C ILE A 239 15.59 3.44 -13.71
N ILE A 240 14.64 2.96 -12.91
CA ILE A 240 13.70 3.81 -12.17
C ILE A 240 14.40 4.72 -11.15
N LYS A 241 15.52 4.28 -10.56
CA LYS A 241 16.34 5.14 -9.70
C LYS A 241 16.92 6.31 -10.52
N ASP A 242 17.38 6.04 -11.74
CA ASP A 242 18.08 7.02 -12.58
C ASP A 242 17.11 7.95 -13.36
N VAL A 243 15.87 7.51 -13.60
CA VAL A 243 14.78 8.33 -14.17
C VAL A 243 13.79 8.86 -13.12
N ALA A 244 14.12 8.74 -11.83
CA ALA A 244 13.22 9.04 -10.72
C ALA A 244 12.62 10.46 -10.77
N SER A 245 13.40 11.45 -11.20
CA SER A 245 12.96 12.84 -11.31
C SER A 245 11.91 13.03 -12.41
N GLY A 246 12.11 12.41 -13.58
CA GLY A 246 11.16 12.40 -14.69
C GLY A 246 9.87 11.67 -14.31
N LEU A 247 10.00 10.50 -13.67
CA LEU A 247 8.86 9.75 -13.15
C LEU A 247 8.06 10.58 -12.14
N ARG A 248 8.72 11.31 -11.25
CA ARG A 248 8.04 12.19 -10.29
C ARG A 248 7.26 13.30 -11.00
N LYS A 249 7.88 13.99 -11.96
CA LYS A 249 7.22 15.03 -12.77
C LYS A 249 6.02 14.49 -13.52
N TYR A 250 6.13 13.27 -14.07
CA TYR A 250 5.01 12.59 -14.70
C TYR A 250 3.86 12.37 -13.71
N LEU A 251 4.16 11.84 -12.52
CA LEU A 251 3.15 11.59 -11.48
C LEU A 251 2.51 12.89 -10.97
N GLU A 252 3.25 13.99 -10.87
CA GLU A 252 2.73 15.31 -10.44
C GLU A 252 1.58 15.82 -11.33
N ARG A 253 1.49 15.35 -12.58
CA ARG A 253 0.38 15.66 -13.50
C ARG A 253 -0.96 15.06 -13.03
N TYR A 254 -0.92 13.94 -12.32
CA TYR A 254 -2.10 13.15 -11.93
C TYR A 254 -2.32 13.06 -10.42
N TYR A 255 -1.28 13.29 -9.62
CA TYR A 255 -1.30 13.18 -8.16
C TYR A 255 -0.84 14.48 -7.49
N ILE A 256 -1.35 14.74 -6.30
CA ILE A 256 -0.70 15.56 -5.30
C ILE A 256 0.44 14.71 -4.73
N VAL A 257 1.68 15.07 -5.11
CA VAL A 257 2.88 14.33 -4.72
C VAL A 257 3.53 15.02 -3.52
N THR A 258 3.75 14.28 -2.44
CA THR A 258 4.58 14.73 -1.31
C THR A 258 5.79 13.82 -1.19
N LEU A 259 6.96 14.32 -1.59
CA LEU A 259 8.22 13.60 -1.44
C LEU A 259 8.82 13.90 -0.06
N ARG A 260 9.30 12.84 0.62
CA ARG A 260 10.05 12.94 1.88
C ARG A 260 11.43 12.30 1.69
N PRO A 261 12.43 13.09 1.23
CA PRO A 261 13.74 12.56 0.86
C PRO A 261 14.45 11.83 2.01
N ASP A 262 14.45 12.44 3.20
CA ASP A 262 15.10 11.89 4.40
C ASP A 262 14.48 10.57 4.86
N GLU A 263 13.21 10.37 4.55
CA GLU A 263 12.47 9.16 4.84
C GLU A 263 12.51 8.15 3.69
N ASN A 264 13.05 8.51 2.52
CA ASN A 264 12.96 7.73 1.28
C ASN A 264 11.51 7.29 1.00
N ALA A 265 10.56 8.21 1.20
CA ALA A 265 9.13 7.96 1.08
C ALA A 265 8.47 8.94 0.11
N ILE A 266 7.37 8.48 -0.49
CA ILE A 266 6.50 9.32 -1.32
C ILE A 266 5.05 9.06 -0.91
N ARG A 267 4.27 10.14 -0.79
CA ARG A 267 2.82 10.09 -0.67
C ARG A 267 2.21 10.52 -1.99
N LEU A 268 1.20 9.78 -2.43
CA LEU A 268 0.51 10.02 -3.69
C LEU A 268 -0.99 10.07 -3.40
N ILE A 269 -1.61 11.24 -3.61
CA ILE A 269 -3.07 11.38 -3.52
C ILE A 269 -3.54 11.74 -4.93
N PRO A 270 -4.42 10.95 -5.58
CA PRO A 270 -4.93 11.31 -6.90
C PRO A 270 -5.46 12.74 -6.87
N ARG A 271 -5.21 13.54 -7.90
CA ARG A 271 -5.84 14.87 -7.97
C ARG A 271 -7.34 14.71 -8.14
N ALA A 272 -8.12 15.64 -7.59
CA ALA A 272 -9.55 15.71 -7.83
C ALA A 272 -9.82 15.73 -9.35
N SER A 273 -10.71 14.84 -9.79
CA SER A 273 -11.33 14.84 -11.11
C SER A 273 -12.72 14.25 -10.97
N SER A 274 -13.53 14.25 -12.03
CA SER A 274 -14.82 13.58 -12.01
C SER A 274 -14.81 12.45 -13.04
N PRO A 275 -14.63 11.18 -12.65
CA PRO A 275 -14.34 10.66 -11.29
C PRO A 275 -12.85 10.79 -10.90
N SER A 276 -12.51 11.00 -9.61
CA SER A 276 -11.12 11.21 -9.13
C SER A 276 -10.16 10.07 -9.46
N THR A 277 -10.67 8.83 -9.45
CA THR A 277 -9.94 7.62 -9.82
C THR A 277 -9.54 7.62 -11.29
N GLN A 278 -10.17 8.45 -12.14
CA GLN A 278 -9.78 8.63 -13.55
C GLN A 278 -8.35 9.14 -13.68
N ASN A 279 -7.90 10.04 -12.81
CA ASN A 279 -6.51 10.51 -12.82
C ASN A 279 -5.53 9.36 -12.53
N HIS A 280 -5.85 8.48 -11.57
CA HIS A 280 -5.05 7.29 -11.31
C HIS A 280 -5.03 6.35 -12.52
N ARG A 281 -6.20 6.02 -13.10
CA ARG A 281 -6.29 5.16 -14.29
C ARG A 281 -5.53 5.72 -15.48
N ASN A 282 -5.64 7.03 -15.73
CA ASN A 282 -4.92 7.72 -16.80
C ASN A 282 -3.40 7.67 -16.58
N ALA A 283 -2.94 7.87 -15.34
CA ALA A 283 -1.52 7.78 -15.01
C ALA A 283 -0.97 6.36 -15.26
N ILE A 284 -1.70 5.33 -14.84
CA ILE A 284 -1.27 3.94 -15.02
C ILE A 284 -1.29 3.54 -16.49
N ALA A 285 -2.35 3.89 -17.24
CA ALA A 285 -2.43 3.64 -18.67
C ALA A 285 -1.31 4.35 -19.45
N GLY A 286 -1.02 5.60 -19.11
CA GLY A 286 0.07 6.35 -19.73
C GLY A 286 1.45 5.77 -19.38
N LEU A 287 1.71 5.39 -18.13
CA LEU A 287 2.94 4.70 -17.74
C LEU A 287 3.11 3.36 -18.45
N LYS A 288 2.02 2.59 -18.58
CA LYS A 288 2.02 1.32 -19.32
C LYS A 288 2.43 1.54 -20.78
N ASN A 289 1.87 2.55 -21.43
CA ASN A 289 2.22 2.90 -22.82
C ASN A 289 3.67 3.37 -22.92
N ILE A 290 4.11 4.28 -22.05
CA ILE A 290 5.51 4.78 -22.01
C ILE A 290 6.49 3.62 -21.86
N LEU A 291 6.24 2.72 -20.91
CA LEU A 291 7.10 1.55 -20.67
C LEU A 291 7.09 0.59 -21.85
N THR A 292 5.93 0.31 -22.43
CA THR A 292 5.80 -0.62 -23.56
C THR A 292 6.54 -0.09 -24.78
N GLU A 293 6.36 1.19 -25.12
CA GLU A 293 7.04 1.78 -26.28
C GLU A 293 8.54 1.95 -26.05
N ALA A 294 8.98 2.35 -24.84
CA ALA A 294 10.40 2.42 -24.52
C ALA A 294 11.08 1.04 -24.60
N MET A 295 10.45 -0.01 -24.05
CA MET A 295 10.97 -1.38 -24.13
C MET A 295 10.99 -1.91 -25.57
N ARG A 296 9.97 -1.58 -26.37
CA ARG A 296 9.92 -1.96 -27.79
C ARG A 296 11.03 -1.28 -28.59
N GLU A 297 11.23 0.02 -28.42
CA GLU A 297 12.26 0.77 -29.14
C GLU A 297 13.66 0.29 -28.74
N ALA A 298 13.91 0.12 -27.43
CA ALA A 298 15.17 -0.41 -26.93
C ALA A 298 15.48 -1.83 -27.45
N ALA A 299 14.47 -2.71 -27.50
CA ALA A 299 14.64 -4.08 -27.97
C ALA A 299 14.68 -4.21 -29.52
N SER A 300 14.32 -3.16 -30.25
CA SER A 300 14.33 -3.14 -31.72
C SER A 300 15.45 -2.25 -32.25
N LYS A 301 15.16 -0.98 -32.59
CA LYS A 301 16.13 -0.07 -33.21
C LYS A 301 17.35 0.16 -32.31
N GLY A 302 17.14 0.25 -30.99
CA GLY A 302 18.22 0.39 -30.02
C GLY A 302 19.20 -0.78 -30.06
N ALA A 303 18.68 -2.00 -29.91
CA ALA A 303 19.48 -3.22 -29.97
C ALA A 303 20.15 -3.42 -31.35
N GLN A 304 19.43 -3.16 -32.44
CA GLN A 304 19.95 -3.31 -33.80
C GLN A 304 21.13 -2.37 -34.06
N ARG A 305 21.06 -1.12 -33.62
CA ARG A 305 22.16 -0.15 -33.75
C ARG A 305 23.43 -0.66 -33.05
N ILE A 306 23.30 -1.14 -31.82
CA ILE A 306 24.44 -1.63 -31.02
C ILE A 306 25.05 -2.89 -31.66
N ILE A 307 24.21 -3.83 -32.10
CA ILE A 307 24.67 -5.05 -32.78
C ILE A 307 25.38 -4.72 -34.11
N GLN A 308 24.90 -3.73 -34.86
CA GLN A 308 25.57 -3.30 -36.10
C GLN A 308 26.94 -2.66 -35.83
N GLU A 309 27.09 -1.94 -34.71
CA GLU A 309 28.34 -1.28 -34.33
C GLU A 309 29.35 -2.24 -33.68
N LYS A 310 28.90 -3.18 -32.85
CA LYS A 310 29.76 -4.03 -31.99
C LYS A 310 29.73 -5.52 -32.32
N GLY A 311 28.75 -5.99 -33.09
CA GLY A 311 28.53 -7.40 -33.39
C GLY A 311 27.78 -8.20 -32.30
N TYR A 312 27.50 -7.59 -31.14
CA TYR A 312 26.71 -8.16 -30.05
C TYR A 312 26.07 -7.05 -29.21
N ILE A 313 25.16 -7.42 -28.31
CA ILE A 313 24.62 -6.54 -27.26
C ILE A 313 24.67 -7.28 -25.93
N ASP A 314 25.17 -6.61 -24.89
CA ASP A 314 25.09 -7.11 -23.53
C ASP A 314 23.89 -6.53 -22.76
N TRP A 315 23.61 -7.12 -21.59
CA TRP A 315 22.48 -6.71 -20.77
C TRP A 315 22.61 -5.26 -20.28
N GLN A 316 23.83 -4.82 -19.98
CA GLN A 316 24.10 -3.49 -19.45
C GLN A 316 23.78 -2.41 -20.51
N GLU A 317 24.20 -2.65 -21.76
CA GLU A 317 23.93 -1.79 -22.91
C GLU A 317 22.43 -1.71 -23.22
N TYR A 318 21.70 -2.83 -23.10
CA TYR A 318 20.24 -2.84 -23.24
C TYR A 318 19.57 -2.00 -22.14
N ILE A 319 20.03 -2.11 -20.89
CA ILE A 319 19.52 -1.34 -19.76
C ILE A 319 19.75 0.17 -19.96
N GLU A 320 20.94 0.56 -20.39
CA GLU A 320 21.28 1.97 -20.68
C GLU A 320 20.43 2.53 -21.83
N THR A 321 20.23 1.74 -22.88
CA THR A 321 19.35 2.13 -24.00
C THR A 321 17.92 2.32 -23.53
N LEU A 322 17.39 1.40 -22.71
CA LEU A 322 16.04 1.54 -22.18
C LEU A 322 15.91 2.74 -21.22
N GLU A 323 16.94 3.01 -20.42
CA GLU A 323 16.98 4.18 -19.54
C GLU A 323 16.88 5.50 -20.34
N GLU A 324 17.63 5.60 -21.44
CA GLU A 324 17.59 6.73 -22.39
C GLU A 324 16.18 6.92 -22.96
N GLU A 325 15.57 5.84 -23.49
CA GLU A 325 14.23 5.86 -24.07
C GLU A 325 13.16 6.29 -23.06
N LEU A 326 13.29 5.84 -21.80
CA LEU A 326 12.38 6.22 -20.72
C LEU A 326 12.60 7.66 -20.27
N ARG A 327 13.85 8.10 -20.16
CA ARG A 327 14.18 9.48 -19.79
C ARG A 327 13.54 10.45 -20.77
N GLN A 328 13.64 10.19 -22.07
CA GLN A 328 13.04 11.04 -23.11
C GLN A 328 11.51 11.12 -23.02
N ARG A 329 10.84 10.00 -22.75
CA ARG A 329 9.36 9.90 -22.69
C ARG A 329 8.72 10.40 -21.40
N LEU A 330 9.49 10.48 -20.31
CA LEU A 330 8.99 10.95 -19.01
C LEU A 330 9.09 12.47 -18.83
N THR A 331 9.88 13.16 -19.66
CA THR A 331 9.99 14.63 -19.70
C THR A 331 8.71 15.29 -20.22
#